data_AF-A0A497T375-F1
#
_entry.id   AF-A0A497T375-F1
#
_cell.length_a   1.000
_cell.length_b   1.000
_cell.length_c   1.000
_cell.angle_alpha   90.00
_cell.angle_beta   90.00
_cell.angle_gamma   90.00
#
_symmetry.space_group_name_H-M   'P 1'
#
loop_
_entity.id
_entity.type
_entity.pdbx_description
1 polymer ?
#
loop_
_entity_poly.entity_id
_entity_poly.type
_entity_poly.pdbx_seq_one_letter_code
_entity_poly.pdbx_strand_id
1 'polypeptide(L)'
;MLPDFPKIKEKFKEAINHYLQNLIRQESFLSQIKEEHHFEGNKMSSGTKDGELDQSEYKEISGELSIKKEDIIAKGPMAFIENVCNTAEEIKKQKAKLVFEKLKEVTDKTGNVINGKGQPFTFDIFIKSLEKIWIDFDDQGRPYLPTLVVSPNLGAKLKEKLPEWEANSEYKKRFEDLIERKRKEWNDRESNRKLVD
;
A
#
# COMPACT_ATOMS: atom_id res chain seq x y z
N MET A 1 -6.91 31.05 -38.68
CA MET A 1 -6.95 29.88 -37.77
C MET A 1 -5.53 29.48 -37.44
N LEU A 2 -5.24 29.15 -36.18
CA LEU A 2 -3.92 28.59 -35.86
C LEU A 2 -3.83 27.17 -36.43
N PRO A 3 -2.68 26.77 -37.00
CA PRO A 3 -2.48 25.41 -37.49
C PRO A 3 -2.59 24.40 -36.35
N ASP A 4 -3.24 23.26 -36.61
CA ASP A 4 -3.29 22.14 -35.68
C ASP A 4 -2.05 21.26 -35.86
N PHE A 5 -1.53 20.72 -34.75
CA PHE A 5 -0.36 19.84 -34.72
C PHE A 5 -0.68 18.50 -34.04
N PRO A 6 -1.39 17.58 -34.72
CA PRO A 6 -1.86 16.32 -34.14
C PRO A 6 -0.73 15.44 -33.59
N LYS A 7 0.35 15.27 -34.36
CA LYS A 7 1.51 14.45 -33.95
C LYS A 7 2.18 14.96 -32.68
N ILE A 8 2.26 16.29 -32.52
CA ILE A 8 2.82 16.90 -31.30
C ILE A 8 1.89 16.63 -30.12
N LYS A 9 0.58 16.80 -30.31
CA LYS A 9 -0.42 16.51 -29.28
C LYS A 9 -0.39 15.04 -28.83
N GLU A 10 -0.23 14.09 -29.74
CA GLU A 10 -0.10 12.66 -29.41
C GLU A 10 1.14 12.40 -28.57
N LYS A 11 2.31 12.87 -28.99
CA LYS A 11 3.56 12.74 -28.22
C LYS A 11 3.46 13.39 -26.85
N PHE A 12 2.78 14.53 -26.77
CA PHE A 12 2.55 15.23 -25.52
C PHE A 12 1.62 14.46 -24.58
N LYS A 13 0.56 13.83 -25.10
CA LYS A 13 -0.31 12.92 -24.32
C LYS A 13 0.46 11.72 -23.78
N GLU A 14 1.29 11.08 -24.61
CA GLU A 14 2.16 9.96 -24.17
C GLU A 14 3.07 10.41 -23.02
N ALA A 15 3.76 11.55 -23.18
CA ALA A 15 4.66 12.08 -22.16
C ALA A 15 3.93 12.42 -20.85
N ILE A 16 2.74 13.04 -20.93
CA ILE A 16 1.91 13.34 -19.77
C ILE A 16 1.49 12.05 -19.06
N ASN A 17 1.03 11.04 -19.80
CA ASN A 17 0.60 9.77 -19.21
C ASN A 17 1.76 9.08 -18.48
N HIS A 18 2.95 9.03 -19.08
CA HIS A 18 4.13 8.49 -18.42
C HIS A 18 4.51 9.28 -17.17
N TYR A 19 4.48 10.61 -17.24
CA TYR A 19 4.78 11.45 -16.09
C TYR A 19 3.76 11.27 -14.95
N LEU A 20 2.46 11.22 -15.27
CA LEU A 20 1.38 10.94 -14.34
C LEU A 20 1.56 9.58 -13.65
N GLN A 21 1.83 8.52 -14.42
CA GLN A 21 2.09 7.19 -13.88
C GLN A 21 3.30 7.16 -12.95
N ASN A 22 4.39 7.84 -13.32
CA ASN A 22 5.57 7.94 -12.48
C ASN A 22 5.28 8.68 -11.16
N LEU A 23 4.53 9.79 -11.20
CA LEU A 23 4.13 10.51 -9.99
C LEU A 23 3.29 9.63 -9.06
N ILE A 24 2.36 8.84 -9.60
CA ILE A 24 1.54 7.93 -8.80
C ILE A 24 2.41 6.85 -8.13
N ARG A 25 3.38 6.28 -8.86
CA ARG A 25 4.30 5.24 -8.36
C ARG A 25 5.28 5.74 -7.30
N GLN A 26 5.54 7.03 -7.23
CA GLN A 26 6.39 7.64 -6.19
C GLN A 26 5.71 7.74 -4.82
N GLU A 27 4.40 7.48 -4.73
CA GLU A 27 3.71 7.45 -3.45
C GLU A 27 4.20 6.24 -2.62
N SER A 28 4.74 6.53 -1.42
CA SER A 28 5.52 5.56 -0.64
C SER A 28 4.73 4.34 -0.16
N PHE A 29 3.41 4.44 -0.01
CA PHE A 29 2.58 3.33 0.42
C PHE A 29 2.19 2.44 -0.76
N LEU A 30 1.70 3.05 -1.85
CA LEU A 30 1.31 2.40 -3.08
C LEU A 30 2.51 1.73 -3.77
N SER A 31 3.72 2.30 -3.67
CA SER A 31 4.93 1.71 -4.25
C SER A 31 5.32 0.36 -3.64
N GLN A 32 4.79 0.03 -2.46
CA GLN A 32 5.03 -1.25 -1.78
C GLN A 32 4.06 -2.35 -2.25
N ILE A 33 3.02 -1.97 -2.99
CA ILE A 33 1.99 -2.89 -3.48
C ILE A 33 2.40 -3.35 -4.88
N LYS A 34 2.45 -4.66 -5.07
CA LYS A 34 2.73 -5.25 -6.39
C LYS A 34 1.55 -4.95 -7.33
N GLU A 35 1.83 -4.30 -8.45
CA GLU A 35 0.88 -4.13 -9.54
C GLU A 35 1.12 -5.24 -10.58
N GLU A 36 0.06 -5.93 -10.99
CA GLU A 36 0.08 -6.89 -12.10
C GLU A 36 -0.92 -6.46 -13.17
N HIS A 37 -0.55 -6.63 -14.44
CA HIS A 37 -1.41 -6.28 -15.56
C HIS A 37 -2.14 -7.54 -16.03
N HIS A 38 -3.47 -7.47 -16.02
CA HIS A 38 -4.32 -8.51 -16.59
C HIS A 38 -4.85 -8.00 -17.94
N PHE A 39 -4.49 -8.67 -19.03
CA PHE A 39 -4.89 -8.30 -20.39
C PHE A 39 -6.29 -8.79 -20.74
N GLU A 40 -6.78 -9.80 -20.03
CA GLU A 40 -8.06 -10.46 -20.28
C GLU A 40 -8.88 -10.59 -18.99
N GLY A 41 -10.20 -10.68 -19.14
CA GLY A 41 -11.14 -10.81 -18.04
C GLY A 41 -11.48 -9.48 -17.36
N ASN A 42 -12.55 -9.50 -16.55
CA ASN A 42 -13.06 -8.35 -15.81
C ASN A 42 -13.21 -8.62 -14.30
N LYS A 43 -12.72 -9.78 -13.83
CA LYS A 43 -12.80 -10.24 -12.44
C LYS A 43 -11.53 -11.00 -12.07
N MET A 44 -11.28 -11.06 -10.77
CA MET A 44 -10.24 -11.89 -10.15
C MET A 44 -10.91 -12.86 -9.18
N SER A 45 -10.42 -14.11 -9.15
CA SER A 45 -10.85 -15.11 -8.16
C SER A 45 -9.64 -15.69 -7.43
N SER A 46 -9.80 -15.91 -6.13
CA SER A 46 -8.81 -16.60 -5.29
C SER A 46 -9.50 -17.68 -4.47
N GLY A 47 -8.93 -18.90 -4.50
CA GLY A 47 -9.42 -20.02 -3.69
C GLY A 47 -8.69 -20.10 -2.34
N THR A 48 -9.43 -20.37 -1.27
CA THR A 48 -8.84 -20.76 0.02
C THR A 48 -8.50 -22.26 0.00
N LYS A 49 -7.68 -22.72 0.96
CA LYS A 49 -7.37 -24.16 1.10
C LYS A 49 -8.61 -25.02 1.34
N ASP A 50 -9.67 -24.42 1.88
CA ASP A 50 -10.94 -25.06 2.19
C ASP A 50 -11.90 -25.11 0.99
N GLY A 51 -11.46 -24.63 -0.18
CA GLY A 51 -12.24 -24.65 -1.42
C GLY A 51 -13.24 -23.50 -1.58
N GLU A 52 -13.25 -22.53 -0.66
CA GLU A 52 -14.05 -21.31 -0.83
C GLU A 52 -13.41 -20.41 -1.90
N LEU A 53 -14.22 -19.93 -2.83
CA LEU A 53 -13.80 -19.00 -3.87
C LEU A 53 -14.21 -17.58 -3.47
N ASP A 54 -13.23 -16.71 -3.23
CA ASP A 54 -13.45 -15.27 -3.15
C ASP A 54 -13.33 -14.67 -4.56
N GLN A 55 -14.39 -14.01 -5.01
CA GLN A 55 -14.41 -13.30 -6.29
C GLN A 55 -14.43 -11.80 -6.04
N SER A 56 -13.52 -11.09 -6.69
CA SER A 56 -13.47 -9.64 -6.67
C SER A 56 -13.60 -9.10 -8.09
N GLU A 57 -14.47 -8.11 -8.26
CA GLU A 57 -14.57 -7.34 -9.49
C GLU A 57 -13.51 -6.25 -9.51
N TYR A 58 -13.07 -5.84 -10.71
CA TYR A 58 -12.21 -4.67 -10.84
C TYR A 58 -13.01 -3.41 -10.56
N LYS A 59 -12.45 -2.51 -9.75
CA LYS A 59 -13.00 -1.17 -9.55
C LYS A 59 -12.24 -0.18 -10.42
N GLU A 60 -12.99 0.64 -11.14
CA GLU A 60 -12.42 1.69 -11.96
C GLU A 60 -11.84 2.81 -11.07
N ILE A 61 -10.65 3.27 -11.44
CA ILE A 61 -10.01 4.46 -10.90
C ILE A 61 -9.69 5.35 -12.10
N SER A 62 -10.23 6.56 -12.10
CA SER A 62 -10.05 7.51 -13.19
C SER A 62 -9.82 8.91 -12.64
N GLY A 63 -9.10 9.71 -13.40
CA GLY A 63 -8.88 11.13 -13.14
C GLY A 63 -9.00 11.89 -14.45
N GLU A 64 -9.74 12.99 -14.44
CA GLU A 64 -9.88 13.84 -15.60
C GLU A 64 -8.81 14.93 -15.59
N LEU A 65 -8.14 15.10 -16.71
CA LEU A 65 -7.20 16.21 -16.93
C LEU A 65 -7.88 17.22 -17.85
N SER A 66 -8.30 18.35 -17.27
CA SER A 66 -9.02 19.40 -17.98
C SER A 66 -8.31 20.74 -17.79
N ILE A 67 -7.78 21.30 -18.88
CA ILE A 67 -7.01 22.55 -18.87
C ILE A 67 -7.76 23.60 -19.68
N LYS A 68 -8.08 24.72 -19.03
CA LYS A 68 -8.76 25.84 -19.67
C LYS A 68 -7.76 26.69 -20.45
N LYS A 69 -8.24 27.32 -21.54
CA LYS A 69 -7.40 28.17 -22.39
C LYS A 69 -6.86 29.36 -21.59
N GLU A 70 -7.66 29.89 -20.69
CA GLU A 70 -7.33 31.03 -19.82
C GLU A 70 -6.14 30.70 -18.91
N ASP A 71 -6.09 29.47 -18.37
CA ASP A 71 -4.99 29.01 -17.53
C ASP A 71 -3.68 28.90 -18.31
N ILE A 72 -3.76 28.46 -19.58
CA ILE A 72 -2.60 28.40 -20.48
C ILE A 72 -2.09 29.80 -20.80
N ILE A 73 -2.98 30.76 -21.03
CA ILE A 73 -2.58 32.16 -21.30
C ILE A 73 -1.92 32.77 -20.07
N ALA A 74 -2.48 32.53 -18.88
CA ALA A 74 -2.00 33.13 -17.63
C ALA A 74 -0.71 32.49 -17.09
N LYS A 75 -0.61 31.16 -17.13
CA LYS A 75 0.49 30.39 -16.50
C LYS A 75 1.42 29.72 -17.51
N GLY A 76 1.12 29.79 -18.79
CA GLY A 76 1.91 29.14 -19.83
C GLY A 76 1.95 27.61 -19.66
N PRO A 77 3.09 26.98 -19.97
CA PRO A 77 3.28 25.53 -19.81
C PRO A 77 3.08 25.01 -18.37
N MET A 78 3.21 25.86 -17.35
CA MET A 78 3.05 25.44 -15.95
C MET A 78 1.60 25.02 -15.63
N ALA A 79 0.61 25.54 -16.35
CA ALA A 79 -0.78 25.10 -16.20
C ALA A 79 -0.93 23.58 -16.41
N PHE A 80 -0.14 23.00 -17.32
CA PHE A 80 -0.15 21.56 -17.58
C PHE A 80 0.45 20.79 -16.41
N ILE A 81 1.62 21.22 -15.91
CA ILE A 81 2.32 20.56 -14.81
C ILE A 81 1.45 20.57 -13.55
N GLU A 82 0.86 21.72 -13.21
CA GLU A 82 -0.05 21.84 -12.06
C GLU A 82 -1.25 20.90 -12.17
N ASN A 83 -1.88 20.84 -13.35
CA ASN A 83 -3.03 19.97 -13.57
C ASN A 83 -2.67 18.49 -13.44
N VAL A 84 -1.56 18.07 -14.05
CA VAL A 84 -1.07 16.67 -13.93
C VAL A 84 -0.76 16.31 -12.49
N CYS A 85 -0.13 17.21 -11.72
CA CYS A 85 0.13 16.98 -10.30
C CYS A 85 -1.17 16.84 -9.50
N ASN A 86 -2.18 17.68 -9.77
CA ASN A 86 -3.48 17.60 -9.09
C ASN A 86 -4.21 16.30 -9.43
N THR A 87 -4.25 15.90 -10.71
CA THR A 87 -4.85 14.63 -11.15
C THR A 87 -4.10 13.43 -10.55
N ALA A 88 -2.76 13.49 -10.46
CA ALA A 88 -1.97 12.45 -9.79
C ALA A 88 -2.37 12.30 -8.32
N GLU A 89 -2.51 13.41 -7.58
CA GLU A 89 -2.94 13.37 -6.18
C GLU A 89 -4.36 12.82 -6.00
N GLU A 90 -5.27 13.11 -6.93
CA GLU A 90 -6.61 12.52 -6.94
C GLU A 90 -6.55 11.00 -7.13
N ILE A 91 -5.83 10.53 -8.16
CA ILE A 91 -5.69 9.10 -8.45
C ILE A 91 -5.00 8.37 -7.29
N LYS A 92 -3.96 8.96 -6.67
CA LYS A 92 -3.31 8.40 -5.48
C LYS A 92 -4.31 8.22 -4.33
N LYS A 93 -5.15 9.23 -4.05
CA LYS A 93 -6.18 9.15 -3.00
C LYS A 93 -7.20 8.06 -3.30
N GLN A 94 -7.68 7.96 -4.53
CA GLN A 94 -8.61 6.91 -4.94
C GLN A 94 -8.00 5.51 -4.78
N LYS A 95 -6.76 5.30 -5.25
CA LYS A 95 -6.01 4.04 -5.09
C LYS A 95 -5.82 3.68 -3.61
N ALA A 96 -5.30 4.61 -2.81
CA ALA A 96 -5.06 4.38 -1.39
C ALA A 96 -6.36 4.03 -0.65
N LYS A 97 -7.45 4.76 -0.94
CA LYS A 97 -8.78 4.48 -0.37
C LYS A 97 -9.25 3.07 -0.72
N LEU A 98 -9.13 2.66 -1.98
CA LEU A 98 -9.52 1.31 -2.42
C LEU A 98 -8.75 0.22 -1.66
N VAL A 99 -7.43 0.39 -1.51
CA VAL A 99 -6.59 -0.56 -0.78
C VAL A 99 -7.00 -0.64 0.69
N PHE A 100 -7.18 0.50 1.37
CA PHE A 100 -7.59 0.52 2.78
C PHE A 100 -8.99 -0.05 2.99
N GLU A 101 -9.93 0.19 2.07
CA GLU A 101 -11.26 -0.41 2.12
C GLU A 101 -11.19 -1.93 2.00
N LYS A 102 -10.38 -2.46 1.08
CA LYS A 102 -10.24 -3.91 0.92
C LYS A 102 -9.52 -4.55 2.09
N LEU A 103 -8.47 -3.91 2.63
CA LEU A 103 -7.80 -4.35 3.85
C LEU A 103 -8.77 -4.38 5.03
N LYS A 104 -9.60 -3.34 5.20
CA LYS A 104 -10.63 -3.31 6.24
C LYS A 104 -11.64 -4.45 6.07
N GLU A 105 -12.15 -4.64 4.85
CA GLU A 105 -13.10 -5.72 4.55
C GLU A 105 -12.52 -7.11 4.92
N VAL A 106 -11.29 -7.39 4.50
CA VAL A 106 -10.64 -8.68 4.75
C VAL A 106 -10.30 -8.86 6.24
N THR A 107 -9.80 -7.82 6.91
CA THR A 107 -9.46 -7.90 8.34
C THR A 107 -10.70 -8.04 9.22
N ASP A 108 -11.80 -7.37 8.88
CA ASP A 108 -13.11 -7.53 9.55
C ASP A 108 -13.63 -8.96 9.37
N LYS A 109 -13.61 -9.50 8.14
CA LYS A 109 -14.04 -10.88 7.83
C LYS A 109 -13.23 -11.94 8.57
N THR A 110 -11.91 -11.76 8.64
CA THR A 110 -10.97 -12.74 9.25
C THR A 110 -10.81 -12.56 10.76
N GLY A 111 -11.45 -11.55 11.37
CA GLY A 111 -11.26 -11.23 12.79
C GLY A 111 -9.85 -10.69 13.11
N ASN A 112 -9.08 -10.29 12.09
CA ASN A 112 -7.75 -9.73 12.23
C ASN A 112 -7.77 -8.23 12.59
N VAL A 113 -8.68 -7.85 13.49
CA VAL A 113 -8.82 -6.49 14.01
C VAL A 113 -8.40 -6.46 15.47
N ILE A 114 -7.73 -5.37 15.88
CA ILE A 114 -7.43 -5.07 17.28
C ILE A 114 -8.10 -3.74 17.61
N ASN A 115 -9.13 -3.79 18.45
CA ASN A 115 -9.82 -2.58 18.90
C ASN A 115 -9.09 -1.99 20.11
N GLY A 116 -8.45 -0.82 19.92
CA GLY A 116 -7.78 -0.08 20.98
C GLY A 116 -8.73 0.60 21.98
N LYS A 117 -10.05 0.59 21.77
CA LYS A 117 -11.08 1.22 22.63
C LYS A 117 -10.77 2.69 22.98
N GLY A 118 -10.15 3.42 22.06
CA GLY A 118 -9.72 4.81 22.27
C GLY A 118 -8.43 4.98 23.08
N GLN A 119 -7.76 3.90 23.48
CA GLN A 119 -6.45 3.97 24.13
C GLN A 119 -5.35 4.40 23.14
N PRO A 120 -4.30 5.08 23.62
CA PRO A 120 -3.13 5.38 22.80
C PRO A 120 -2.51 4.11 22.21
N PHE A 121 -1.86 4.24 21.06
CA PHE A 121 -1.05 3.15 20.51
C PHE A 121 0.16 2.89 21.42
N THR A 122 0.26 1.68 21.96
CA THR A 122 1.31 1.25 22.89
C THR A 122 2.14 0.11 22.29
N PHE A 123 3.28 -0.18 22.92
CA PHE A 123 4.11 -1.34 22.57
C PHE A 123 3.32 -2.66 22.64
N ASP A 124 2.43 -2.82 23.63
CA ASP A 124 1.59 -4.02 23.75
C ASP A 124 0.63 -4.19 22.57
N ILE A 125 0.04 -3.08 22.09
CA ILE A 125 -0.81 -3.10 20.89
C ILE A 125 0.02 -3.46 19.66
N PHE A 126 1.23 -2.91 19.54
CA PHE A 126 2.15 -3.24 18.46
C PHE A 126 2.51 -4.75 18.44
N ILE A 127 2.97 -5.29 19.57
CA ILE A 127 3.30 -6.73 19.71
C ILE A 127 2.09 -7.61 19.39
N LYS A 128 0.93 -7.30 19.96
CA LYS A 128 -0.31 -8.04 19.69
C LYS A 128 -0.70 -8.01 18.21
N SER A 129 -0.38 -6.93 17.50
CA SER A 129 -0.62 -6.81 16.06
C SER A 129 0.31 -7.73 15.27
N LEU A 130 1.60 -7.77 15.63
CA LEU A 130 2.57 -8.69 15.01
C LEU A 130 2.26 -10.17 15.30
N GLU A 131 1.68 -10.48 16.46
CA GLU A 131 1.27 -11.84 16.80
C GLU A 131 0.19 -12.39 15.86
N LYS A 132 -0.75 -11.54 15.42
CA LYS A 132 -1.87 -11.96 14.58
C LYS A 132 -1.52 -12.14 13.10
N ILE A 133 -0.40 -11.61 12.65
CA ILE A 133 0.02 -11.71 11.25
C ILE A 133 1.01 -12.86 11.05
N TRP A 134 1.12 -13.30 9.79
CA TRP A 134 2.21 -14.16 9.36
C TRP A 134 3.42 -13.29 9.02
N ILE A 135 4.59 -13.77 9.41
CA ILE A 135 5.87 -13.11 9.16
C ILE A 135 6.73 -14.11 8.41
N ASP A 136 7.16 -13.71 7.21
CA ASP A 136 8.11 -14.48 6.41
C ASP A 136 9.54 -14.04 6.74
N PHE A 137 10.52 -14.88 6.40
CA PHE A 137 11.93 -14.65 6.69
C PHE A 137 12.76 -14.76 5.42
N ASP A 138 13.85 -13.99 5.36
CA ASP A 138 14.86 -14.11 4.31
C ASP A 138 15.83 -15.28 4.57
N ASP A 139 16.72 -15.55 3.61
CA ASP A 139 17.71 -16.64 3.70
C ASP A 139 18.70 -16.47 4.87
N GLN A 140 18.84 -15.26 5.42
CA GLN A 140 19.67 -14.96 6.58
C GLN A 140 18.87 -15.01 7.89
N GLY A 141 17.58 -15.37 7.80
CA GLY A 141 16.68 -15.43 8.93
C GLY A 141 16.23 -14.05 9.43
N ARG A 142 16.28 -12.99 8.63
CA ARG A 142 15.72 -11.69 9.02
C ARG A 142 14.23 -11.66 8.69
N PRO A 143 13.36 -11.20 9.61
CA PRO A 143 11.93 -11.13 9.35
C PRO A 143 11.61 -10.01 8.35
N TYR A 144 10.70 -10.29 7.41
CA TYR A 144 10.03 -9.27 6.61
C TYR A 144 8.92 -8.63 7.44
N LEU A 145 9.27 -7.59 8.21
CA LEU A 145 8.31 -6.85 9.02
C LEU A 145 7.37 -6.00 8.16
N PRO A 146 6.08 -5.91 8.53
CA PRO A 146 5.13 -5.07 7.80
C PRO A 146 5.42 -3.59 7.99
N THR A 147 5.09 -2.79 6.98
CA THR A 147 5.07 -1.33 7.12
C THR A 147 3.85 -0.91 7.95
N LEU A 148 4.11 -0.20 9.05
CA LEU A 148 3.06 0.39 9.87
C LEU A 148 2.61 1.74 9.28
N VAL A 149 1.39 1.78 8.75
CA VAL A 149 0.78 3.01 8.23
C VAL A 149 -0.10 3.66 9.28
N VAL A 150 0.21 4.92 9.62
CA VAL A 150 -0.50 5.70 10.64
C VAL A 150 -0.75 7.12 10.18
N SER A 151 -1.65 7.84 10.85
CA SER A 151 -1.85 9.26 10.61
C SER A 151 -0.57 10.06 10.94
N PRO A 152 -0.32 11.20 10.29
CA PRO A 152 0.89 11.99 10.53
C PRO A 152 1.10 12.38 12.01
N ASN A 153 0.02 12.71 12.72
CA ASN A 153 0.06 13.05 14.15
C ASN A 153 0.50 11.85 15.01
N LEU A 154 -0.06 10.67 14.76
CA LEU A 154 0.38 9.47 15.46
C LEU A 154 1.82 9.09 15.09
N GLY A 155 2.19 9.20 13.82
CA GLY A 155 3.54 8.95 13.34
C GLY A 155 4.60 9.82 14.04
N ALA A 156 4.32 11.11 14.24
CA ALA A 156 5.21 12.01 14.97
C ALA A 156 5.40 11.54 16.43
N LYS A 157 4.30 11.21 17.12
CA LYS A 157 4.34 10.69 18.50
C LYS A 157 5.09 9.36 18.61
N LEU A 158 4.96 8.49 17.61
CA LEU A 158 5.69 7.22 17.60
C LEU A 158 7.18 7.42 17.38
N LYS A 159 7.59 8.36 16.52
CA LYS A 159 9.01 8.69 16.34
C LYS A 159 9.69 9.13 17.63
N GLU A 160 8.97 9.83 18.51
CA GLU A 160 9.48 10.22 19.83
C GLU A 160 9.56 9.03 20.80
N LYS A 161 8.60 8.09 20.76
CA LYS A 161 8.53 6.95 21.68
C LYS A 161 9.37 5.74 21.28
N LEU A 162 9.67 5.58 19.99
CA LEU A 162 10.42 4.43 19.48
C LEU A 162 11.79 4.25 20.16
N PRO A 163 12.61 5.31 20.37
CA PRO A 163 13.88 5.16 21.09
C PRO A 163 13.71 4.64 22.52
N GLU A 164 12.64 5.04 23.22
CA GLU A 164 12.32 4.53 24.57
C GLU A 164 11.95 3.04 24.52
N TRP A 165 11.23 2.62 23.48
CA TRP A 165 10.85 1.22 23.32
C TRP A 165 12.06 0.34 22.98
N GLU A 166 12.96 0.84 22.14
CA GLU A 166 14.19 0.15 21.73
C GLU A 166 15.19 0.02 22.89
N ALA A 167 15.29 1.06 23.74
CA ALA A 167 16.16 1.05 24.92
C ALA A 167 15.63 0.18 26.07
N ASN A 168 14.33 -0.14 26.07
CA ASN A 168 13.73 -0.96 27.12
C ASN A 168 14.07 -2.45 26.92
N SER A 169 14.85 -3.01 27.85
CA SER A 169 15.29 -4.41 27.80
C SER A 169 14.14 -5.42 27.84
N GLU A 170 13.05 -5.11 28.54
CA GLU A 170 11.87 -5.99 28.59
C GLU A 170 11.17 -6.04 27.23
N TYR A 171 11.00 -4.89 26.59
CA TYR A 171 10.36 -4.79 25.28
C TYR A 171 11.18 -5.47 24.20
N LYS A 172 12.49 -5.25 24.21
CA LYS A 172 13.43 -5.94 23.32
C LYS A 172 13.31 -7.46 23.46
N LYS A 173 13.33 -7.98 24.69
CA LYS A 173 13.19 -9.42 24.95
C LYS A 173 11.84 -9.95 24.44
N ARG A 174 10.74 -9.28 24.73
CA ARG A 174 9.39 -9.68 24.26
C ARG A 174 9.30 -9.70 22.73
N PHE A 175 9.93 -8.73 22.06
CA PHE A 175 10.00 -8.69 20.61
C PHE A 175 10.84 -9.85 20.06
N GLU A 176 12.02 -10.11 20.62
CA GLU A 176 12.89 -11.23 20.23
C GLU A 176 12.20 -12.59 20.42
N ASP A 177 11.56 -12.80 21.58
CA ASP A 177 10.79 -14.01 21.88
C ASP A 177 9.64 -14.22 20.87
N LEU A 178 8.96 -13.12 20.47
CA LEU A 178 7.93 -13.17 19.43
C LEU A 178 8.52 -13.57 18.07
N ILE A 179 9.59 -12.91 17.63
CA ILE A 179 10.21 -13.19 16.33
C ILE A 179 10.73 -14.63 16.27
N GLU A 180 11.29 -15.15 17.36
CA GLU A 180 11.76 -16.53 17.41
C GLU A 180 10.61 -17.54 17.34
N ARG A 181 9.48 -17.27 18.00
CA ARG A 181 8.28 -18.09 17.84
C ARG A 181 7.76 -18.05 16.39
N LYS A 182 7.71 -16.87 15.77
CA LYS A 182 7.29 -16.69 14.38
C LYS A 182 8.22 -17.40 13.40
N ARG A 183 9.53 -17.43 13.68
CA ARG A 183 10.51 -18.18 12.89
C ARG A 183 10.24 -19.68 12.91
N LYS A 184 9.91 -20.24 14.07
CA LYS A 184 9.55 -21.66 14.20
C LYS A 184 8.27 -21.98 13.42
N GLU A 185 7.22 -21.16 13.58
CA GLU A 185 5.98 -21.27 12.81
C GLU A 185 6.24 -21.24 11.29
N TRP A 186 7.13 -20.35 10.84
CA TRP A 186 7.53 -20.25 9.44
C TRP A 186 8.29 -21.49 8.95
N ASN A 187 9.30 -21.95 9.70
CA ASN A 187 10.06 -23.16 9.37
C ASN A 187 9.18 -24.40 9.26
N ASP A 188 8.23 -24.57 10.18
CA ASP A 188 7.28 -25.69 10.15
C ASP A 188 6.41 -25.63 8.89
N ARG A 189 5.93 -24.43 8.53
CA ARG A 189 5.14 -24.20 7.31
C ARG A 189 5.93 -24.48 6.03
N GLU A 190 7.16 -23.99 5.93
CA GLU A 190 8.01 -24.23 4.76
C GLU A 190 8.43 -25.70 4.66
N SER A 191 8.65 -26.37 5.78
CA SER A 191 8.92 -27.82 5.81
C SER A 191 7.71 -28.61 5.32
N ASN A 192 6.50 -28.27 5.80
CA ASN A 192 5.27 -28.89 5.33
C ASN A 192 5.03 -28.66 3.83
N ARG A 193 5.40 -27.49 3.30
CA ARG A 193 5.29 -27.21 1.86
C ARG A 193 6.17 -28.15 1.03
N LYS A 194 7.39 -28.46 1.51
CA LYS A 194 8.34 -29.34 0.82
C LYS A 194 8.00 -30.83 0.92
N LEU A 195 7.16 -31.23 1.88
CA LEU A 195 6.76 -32.63 2.10
C LEU A 195 5.53 -33.05 1.27
N VAL A 196 4.86 -32.10 0.62
CA VAL A 196 3.67 -32.33 -0.21
C VAL A 196 4.02 -32.46 -1.71
N ASP A 197 5.29 -32.19 -2.07
CA ASP A 197 5.89 -32.53 -3.37
C ASP A 197 6.56 -33.91 -3.33
#